data_AF-A0A370L252-F1
#
_entry.id   AF-A0A370L252-F1
#
_cell.length_a   1.000
_cell.length_b   1.000
_cell.length_c   1.000
_cell.angle_alpha   90.00
_cell.angle_beta   90.00
_cell.angle_gamma   90.00
#
_symmetry.space_group_name_H-M   'P 1'
#
loop_
_entity.id
_entity.type
_entity.pdbx_description
1 polymer ?
#
loop_
_entity_poly.entity_id
_entity_poly.type
_entity_poly.pdbx_seq_one_letter_code
_entity_poly.pdbx_strand_id
1 'polypeptide(L)'
;MTHFVAELAGEAEAAIARMQEAALAARHAHARAELMRHMLTTARKVRDKPKPEAIETVVREWMAAWYLDRAEWPHIAREMEAFTAAFHDYANDASDANDAALRAACAALDAVLAREGTTISDQMSWRSQCAHGWWGAVAPVPADLPGRKERPIVPKLSEGEPFWQAGCAELCR
;
A
#
# COMPACT_ATOMS: atom_id res chain seq x y z
N MET A 1 -32.68 23.65 24.70
CA MET A 1 -32.45 23.99 23.29
C MET A 1 -30.96 24.22 23.13
N THR A 2 -30.29 23.48 22.27
CA THR A 2 -28.92 23.83 21.87
C THR A 2 -28.96 25.20 21.18
N HIS A 3 -28.00 26.05 21.49
CA HIS A 3 -27.89 27.34 20.81
C HIS A 3 -27.38 27.11 19.39
N PHE A 4 -27.88 27.88 18.42
CA PHE A 4 -27.54 27.75 17.00
C PHE A 4 -26.01 27.68 16.73
N VAL A 5 -25.21 28.44 17.47
CA VAL A 5 -23.73 28.40 17.37
C VAL A 5 -23.15 27.04 17.74
N ALA A 6 -23.68 26.38 18.78
CA ALA A 6 -23.24 25.04 19.18
C ALA A 6 -23.68 23.97 18.17
N GLU A 7 -24.82 24.14 17.52
CA GLU A 7 -25.28 23.25 16.45
C GLU A 7 -24.35 23.35 15.23
N LEU A 8 -24.01 24.56 14.79
CA LEU A 8 -23.06 24.77 13.70
C LEU A 8 -21.65 24.23 14.01
N ALA A 9 -21.19 24.34 15.26
CA ALA A 9 -19.93 23.75 15.68
C ALA A 9 -19.95 22.21 15.55
N GLY A 10 -21.03 21.57 16.00
CA GLY A 10 -21.22 20.12 15.84
C GLY A 10 -21.32 19.68 14.37
N GLU A 11 -21.98 20.46 13.52
CA GLU A 11 -22.03 20.20 12.08
C GLU A 11 -20.63 20.25 11.44
N ALA A 12 -19.82 21.24 11.80
CA ALA A 12 -18.46 21.40 11.31
C ALA A 12 -17.55 20.23 11.75
N GLU A 13 -17.61 19.85 13.03
CA GLU A 13 -16.86 18.69 13.55
C GLU A 13 -17.26 17.40 12.82
N ALA A 14 -18.56 17.16 12.63
CA ALA A 14 -19.05 16.00 11.91
C ALA A 14 -18.60 15.98 10.43
N ALA A 15 -18.54 17.15 9.77
CA ALA A 15 -18.03 17.25 8.42
C ALA A 15 -16.53 16.94 8.33
N ILE A 16 -15.73 17.42 9.29
CA ILE A 16 -14.30 17.14 9.39
C ILE A 16 -14.06 15.65 9.62
N ALA A 17 -14.81 15.02 10.53
CA ALA A 17 -14.68 13.59 10.80
C ALA A 17 -14.94 12.75 9.53
N ARG A 18 -16.02 13.04 8.79
CA ARG A 18 -16.31 12.36 7.51
C ARG A 18 -15.20 12.57 6.47
N MET A 19 -14.62 13.77 6.41
CA MET A 19 -13.49 14.05 5.52
C MET A 19 -12.25 13.22 5.90
N GLN A 20 -11.93 13.11 7.19
CA GLN A 20 -10.79 12.30 7.66
C GLN A 20 -10.96 10.83 7.31
N GLU A 21 -12.14 10.26 7.56
CA GLU A 21 -12.48 8.88 7.20
C GLU A 21 -12.36 8.65 5.69
N ALA A 22 -12.92 9.55 4.88
CA ALA A 22 -12.84 9.46 3.43
C ALA A 22 -11.39 9.57 2.91
N ALA A 23 -10.58 10.47 3.50
CA ALA A 23 -9.18 10.63 3.12
C ALA A 23 -8.34 9.39 3.45
N LEU A 24 -8.56 8.79 4.62
CA LEU A 24 -7.91 7.52 5.01
C LEU A 24 -8.32 6.38 4.08
N ALA A 25 -9.62 6.23 3.81
CA ALA A 25 -10.12 5.21 2.89
C ALA A 25 -9.54 5.38 1.48
N ALA A 26 -9.49 6.62 0.96
CA ALA A 26 -8.88 6.93 -0.33
C ALA A 26 -7.38 6.57 -0.35
N ARG A 27 -6.64 6.88 0.73
CA ARG A 27 -5.22 6.52 0.85
C ARG A 27 -5.04 5.01 0.80
N HIS A 28 -5.81 4.26 1.59
CA HIS A 28 -5.73 2.80 1.62
C HIS A 28 -6.06 2.18 0.26
N ALA A 29 -7.13 2.62 -0.39
CA ALA A 29 -7.52 2.13 -1.72
C ALA A 29 -6.44 2.41 -2.76
N HIS A 30 -5.90 3.62 -2.78
CA HIS A 30 -4.88 4.03 -3.73
C HIS A 30 -3.55 3.31 -3.51
N ALA A 31 -3.09 3.20 -2.27
CA ALA A 31 -1.86 2.49 -1.94
C ALA A 31 -1.96 1.00 -2.31
N ARG A 32 -3.12 0.36 -2.10
CA ARG A 32 -3.35 -1.02 -2.55
C ARG A 32 -3.27 -1.12 -4.07
N ALA A 33 -3.95 -0.24 -4.80
CA ALA A 33 -3.92 -0.25 -6.27
C ALA A 33 -2.49 -0.11 -6.82
N GLU A 34 -1.72 0.83 -6.28
CA GLU A 34 -0.32 1.01 -6.66
C GLU A 34 0.54 -0.21 -6.33
N LEU A 35 0.36 -0.83 -5.16
CA LEU A 35 1.06 -2.07 -4.85
C LEU A 35 0.73 -3.17 -5.86
N MET A 36 -0.56 -3.39 -6.18
CA MET A 36 -0.95 -4.44 -7.13
C MET A 36 -0.29 -4.21 -8.49
N ARG A 37 -0.23 -2.95 -8.95
CA ARG A 37 0.46 -2.56 -10.18
C ARG A 37 1.96 -2.90 -10.13
N HIS A 38 2.63 -2.58 -9.03
CA HIS A 38 4.04 -2.87 -8.84
C HIS A 38 4.34 -4.36 -8.77
N MET A 39 3.54 -5.11 -8.02
CA MET A 39 3.66 -6.57 -7.91
C MET A 39 3.49 -7.23 -9.27
N LEU A 40 2.46 -6.82 -10.04
CA LEU A 40 2.23 -7.35 -11.39
C LEU A 40 3.40 -7.04 -12.34
N THR A 41 3.92 -5.81 -12.30
CA THR A 41 5.06 -5.42 -13.12
C THR A 41 6.31 -6.21 -12.75
N THR A 42 6.52 -6.47 -11.45
CA THR A 42 7.65 -7.25 -10.96
C THR A 42 7.52 -8.71 -11.35
N ALA A 43 6.35 -9.32 -11.16
CA ALA A 43 6.07 -10.70 -11.59
C ALA A 43 6.27 -10.89 -13.09
N ARG A 44 5.83 -9.93 -13.92
CA ARG A 44 6.04 -9.96 -15.38
C ARG A 44 7.52 -9.95 -15.78
N LYS A 45 8.41 -9.31 -15.01
CA LYS A 45 9.86 -9.31 -15.29
C LYS A 45 10.51 -10.68 -15.07
N VAL A 46 9.90 -11.53 -14.24
CA VAL A 46 10.45 -12.84 -13.86
C VAL A 46 9.58 -14.02 -14.30
N ARG A 47 8.52 -13.77 -15.08
CA ARG A 47 7.52 -14.79 -15.47
C ARG A 47 8.10 -15.97 -16.25
N ASP A 48 9.20 -15.74 -16.97
CA ASP A 48 9.86 -16.75 -17.80
C ASP A 48 10.85 -17.62 -17.00
N LYS A 49 11.07 -17.30 -15.71
CA LYS A 49 11.88 -18.12 -14.81
C LYS A 49 11.07 -19.30 -14.28
N PRO A 50 11.72 -20.39 -13.82
CA PRO A 50 11.05 -21.42 -13.04
C PRO A 50 10.30 -20.80 -11.86
N LYS A 51 9.02 -21.18 -11.68
CA LYS A 51 8.12 -20.58 -10.67
C LYS A 51 8.74 -20.45 -9.27
N PRO A 52 9.43 -21.47 -8.71
CA PRO A 52 10.09 -21.33 -7.41
C PRO A 52 11.14 -20.21 -7.37
N GLU A 53 11.93 -20.05 -8.43
CA GLU A 53 12.97 -19.01 -8.52
C GLU A 53 12.36 -17.62 -8.70
N ALA A 54 11.28 -17.51 -9.48
CA ALA A 54 10.53 -16.28 -9.64
C ALA A 54 9.96 -15.81 -8.30
N ILE A 55 9.32 -16.72 -7.56
CA ILE A 55 8.75 -16.45 -6.24
C ILE A 55 9.83 -15.98 -5.28
N GLU A 56 10.92 -16.74 -5.15
CA GLU A 56 12.00 -16.40 -4.21
C GLU A 56 12.63 -15.03 -4.52
N THR A 57 12.81 -14.71 -5.80
CA THR A 57 13.35 -13.40 -6.23
C THR A 57 12.46 -12.26 -5.70
N VAL A 58 11.15 -12.34 -5.94
CA VAL A 58 10.22 -11.26 -5.60
C VAL A 58 10.00 -11.18 -4.10
N VAL A 59 9.84 -12.30 -3.40
CA VAL A 59 9.65 -12.31 -1.94
C VAL A 59 10.86 -11.70 -1.24
N ARG A 60 12.08 -12.06 -1.66
CA ARG A 60 13.30 -11.47 -1.09
C ARG A 60 13.34 -9.95 -1.29
N GLU A 61 13.02 -9.47 -2.48
CA GLU A 61 13.01 -8.02 -2.77
C GLU A 61 11.99 -7.26 -1.93
N TRP A 62 10.76 -7.78 -1.81
CA TRP A 62 9.68 -7.11 -1.08
C TRP A 62 9.86 -7.19 0.43
N MET A 63 10.26 -8.33 0.98
CA MET A 63 10.57 -8.45 2.42
C MET A 63 11.71 -7.50 2.81
N ALA A 64 12.76 -7.40 1.99
CA ALA A 64 13.85 -6.46 2.20
C ALA A 64 13.39 -5.00 2.08
N ALA A 65 12.57 -4.67 1.08
CA ALA A 65 12.00 -3.33 0.93
C ALA A 65 11.11 -2.95 2.14
N TRP A 66 10.49 -3.95 2.76
CA TRP A 66 9.66 -3.77 3.95
C TRP A 66 10.43 -3.81 5.26
N TYR A 67 11.75 -4.06 5.22
CA TYR A 67 12.59 -4.27 6.39
C TYR A 67 12.01 -5.33 7.33
N LEU A 68 11.45 -6.39 6.74
CA LEU A 68 10.95 -7.56 7.44
C LEU A 68 11.92 -8.71 7.16
N ASP A 69 12.69 -9.11 8.17
CA ASP A 69 13.52 -10.31 8.05
C ASP A 69 12.63 -11.57 8.07
N ARG A 70 12.94 -12.55 7.21
CA ARG A 70 12.10 -13.77 7.12
C ARG A 70 12.16 -14.63 8.37
N ALA A 71 13.28 -14.66 9.08
CA ALA A 71 13.43 -15.43 10.31
C ALA A 71 12.68 -14.78 11.47
N GLU A 72 12.60 -13.45 11.50
CA GLU A 72 11.83 -12.70 12.48
C GLU A 72 10.32 -12.70 12.18
N TRP A 73 9.95 -12.68 10.90
CA TRP A 73 8.57 -12.58 10.44
C TRP A 73 8.12 -13.76 9.56
N PRO A 74 8.25 -15.02 10.03
CA PRO A 74 8.02 -16.21 9.19
C PRO A 74 6.56 -16.33 8.72
N HIS A 75 5.62 -15.82 9.51
CA HIS A 75 4.21 -15.84 9.16
C HIS A 75 3.87 -14.83 8.05
N ILE A 76 4.52 -13.66 8.01
CA ILE A 76 4.38 -12.70 6.90
C ILE A 76 5.09 -13.22 5.66
N ALA A 77 6.29 -13.79 5.81
CA ALA A 77 7.06 -14.36 4.70
C ALA A 77 6.25 -15.42 3.94
N ARG A 78 5.56 -16.32 4.66
CA ARG A 78 4.69 -17.34 4.06
C ARG A 78 3.54 -16.73 3.25
N GLU A 79 2.85 -15.73 3.78
CA GLU A 79 1.75 -15.10 3.03
C GLU A 79 2.27 -14.26 1.85
N MET A 80 3.46 -13.66 1.97
CA MET A 80 4.13 -12.97 0.85
C MET A 80 4.55 -13.95 -0.26
N GLU A 81 4.98 -15.17 0.09
CA GLU A 81 5.24 -16.25 -0.87
C GLU A 81 3.99 -16.66 -1.62
N ALA A 82 2.87 -16.88 -0.92
CA ALA A 82 1.59 -17.19 -1.54
C ALA A 82 1.08 -16.05 -2.44
N PHE A 83 1.19 -14.81 -1.97
CA PHE A 83 0.83 -13.61 -2.73
C PHE A 83 1.65 -13.45 -4.01
N THR A 84 2.96 -13.70 -3.91
CA THR A 84 3.86 -13.68 -5.06
C THR A 84 3.57 -14.81 -6.03
N ALA A 85 3.28 -16.01 -5.54
CA ALA A 85 2.90 -17.15 -6.38
C ALA A 85 1.63 -16.86 -7.18
N ALA A 86 0.62 -16.26 -6.55
CA ALA A 86 -0.61 -15.86 -7.23
C ALA A 86 -0.35 -14.79 -8.30
N PHE A 87 0.53 -13.82 -8.02
CA PHE A 87 0.94 -12.83 -9.03
C PHE A 87 1.71 -13.45 -10.20
N HIS A 88 2.57 -14.44 -9.93
CA HIS A 88 3.28 -15.17 -10.99
C HIS A 88 2.29 -15.89 -11.92
N ASP A 89 1.31 -16.59 -11.34
CA ASP A 89 0.29 -17.29 -12.12
C ASP A 89 -0.57 -16.31 -12.92
N TYR A 90 -1.04 -15.24 -12.30
CA TYR A 90 -1.80 -14.17 -12.96
C TYR A 90 -1.01 -13.47 -14.08
N ALA A 91 0.31 -13.26 -13.89
CA ALA A 91 1.16 -12.64 -14.90
C ALA A 91 1.37 -13.51 -16.14
N ASN A 92 1.25 -14.84 -16.00
CA ASN A 92 1.33 -15.81 -17.08
C ASN A 92 -0.04 -16.12 -17.71
N ASP A 93 -1.10 -16.09 -16.91
CA ASP A 93 -2.49 -16.30 -17.33
C ASP A 93 -3.45 -15.46 -16.48
N ALA A 94 -4.04 -14.41 -17.07
CA ALA A 94 -4.97 -13.52 -16.39
C ALA A 94 -6.42 -14.05 -16.41
N SER A 95 -6.62 -15.29 -15.98
CA SER A 95 -7.93 -15.95 -15.89
C SER A 95 -8.67 -15.60 -14.59
N ASP A 96 -9.99 -15.80 -14.58
CA ASP A 96 -10.84 -15.58 -13.40
C ASP A 96 -10.38 -16.41 -12.19
N ALA A 97 -9.87 -17.62 -12.42
CA ALA A 97 -9.33 -18.48 -11.38
C ALA A 97 -8.08 -17.85 -10.73
N ASN A 98 -7.16 -17.32 -11.54
CA ASN A 98 -5.96 -16.66 -11.04
C ASN A 98 -6.26 -15.30 -10.39
N ASP A 99 -7.26 -14.54 -10.89
CA ASP A 99 -7.77 -13.34 -10.21
C ASP A 99 -8.34 -13.65 -8.83
N ALA A 100 -9.15 -14.71 -8.72
CA ALA A 100 -9.71 -15.15 -7.44
C ALA A 100 -8.62 -15.59 -6.46
N ALA A 101 -7.61 -16.34 -6.93
CA ALA A 101 -6.45 -16.72 -6.12
C ALA A 101 -5.66 -15.50 -5.64
N LEU A 102 -5.48 -14.50 -6.52
CA LEU A 102 -4.80 -13.25 -6.17
C LEU A 102 -5.54 -12.47 -5.09
N ARG A 103 -6.87 -12.36 -5.21
CA ARG A 103 -7.72 -11.72 -4.17
C ARG A 103 -7.62 -12.44 -2.83
N ALA A 104 -7.66 -13.77 -2.84
CA ALA A 104 -7.55 -14.57 -1.63
C ALA A 104 -6.18 -14.38 -0.95
N ALA A 105 -5.09 -14.42 -1.73
CA ALA A 105 -3.74 -14.22 -1.20
C ALA A 105 -3.53 -12.79 -0.68
N CYS A 106 -4.08 -11.78 -1.37
CA CYS A 106 -4.07 -10.40 -0.88
C CYS A 106 -4.78 -10.27 0.47
N ALA A 107 -5.96 -10.89 0.62
CA ALA A 107 -6.71 -10.85 1.88
C ALA A 107 -5.98 -11.57 3.02
N ALA A 108 -5.31 -12.69 2.74
CA ALA A 108 -4.52 -13.42 3.71
C ALA A 108 -3.31 -12.59 4.20
N LEU A 109 -2.59 -11.94 3.27
CA LEU A 109 -1.47 -11.07 3.62
C LEU A 109 -1.90 -9.84 4.44
N ASP A 110 -3.02 -9.21 4.09
CA ASP A 110 -3.60 -8.13 4.91
C ASP A 110 -3.97 -8.63 6.31
N ALA A 111 -4.56 -9.82 6.42
CA ALA A 111 -4.99 -10.37 7.70
C ALA A 111 -3.82 -10.68 8.65
N VAL A 112 -2.66 -11.10 8.13
CA VAL A 112 -1.47 -11.29 8.98
C VAL A 112 -0.84 -9.96 9.37
N LEU A 113 -0.76 -8.98 8.45
CA LEU A 113 -0.24 -7.64 8.76
C LEU A 113 -1.12 -6.91 9.78
N ALA A 114 -2.44 -7.10 9.73
CA ALA A 114 -3.36 -6.52 10.69
C ALA A 114 -3.10 -6.97 12.13
N ARG A 115 -2.61 -8.20 12.35
CA ARG A 115 -2.23 -8.70 13.68
C ARG A 115 -1.02 -7.96 14.25
N GLU A 116 -0.19 -7.41 13.37
CA GLU A 116 0.99 -6.60 13.68
C GLU A 116 0.68 -5.09 13.70
N GLY A 117 -0.60 -4.71 13.68
CA GLY A 117 -1.03 -3.32 13.75
C GLY A 117 -0.76 -2.52 12.47
N THR A 118 -0.63 -3.19 11.32
CA THR A 118 -0.36 -2.56 10.02
C THR A 118 -1.19 -3.18 8.90
N THR A 119 -1.05 -2.67 7.67
CA THR A 119 -1.76 -3.16 6.49
C THR A 119 -0.82 -3.18 5.29
N ILE A 120 -1.18 -3.92 4.24
CA ILE A 120 -0.45 -3.87 2.97
C ILE A 120 -0.36 -2.44 2.42
N SER A 121 -1.46 -1.68 2.53
CA SER A 121 -1.51 -0.26 2.14
C SER A 121 -0.54 0.61 2.93
N ASP A 122 -0.36 0.36 4.22
CA ASP A 122 0.57 1.13 5.04
C ASP A 122 2.01 0.79 4.70
N GLN A 123 2.32 -0.50 4.52
CA GLN A 123 3.64 -0.92 4.03
C GLN A 123 3.96 -0.26 2.68
N MET A 124 3.00 -0.24 1.75
CA MET A 124 3.17 0.45 0.48
C MET A 124 3.35 1.97 0.67
N SER A 125 2.51 2.61 1.48
CA SER A 125 2.54 4.07 1.68
C SER A 125 3.80 4.57 2.38
N TRP A 126 4.36 3.76 3.27
CA TRP A 126 5.50 4.14 4.10
C TRP A 126 6.85 3.68 3.54
N ARG A 127 6.87 2.71 2.63
CA ARG A 127 8.13 2.11 2.18
C ARG A 127 8.36 2.19 0.68
N SER A 128 7.32 2.47 -0.10
CA SER A 128 7.48 2.69 -1.55
C SER A 128 8.09 4.05 -1.87
N GLN A 129 9.01 4.07 -2.83
CA GLN A 129 9.51 5.31 -3.45
C GLN A 129 8.43 5.99 -4.31
N CYS A 130 7.39 5.26 -4.70
CA CYS A 130 6.27 5.75 -5.51
C CYS A 130 5.12 6.26 -4.64
N ALA A 131 5.27 6.29 -3.32
CA ALA A 131 4.22 6.73 -2.42
C ALA A 131 3.87 8.20 -2.63
N HIS A 132 2.58 8.51 -2.63
CA HIS A 132 2.09 9.86 -2.97
C HIS A 132 2.38 10.84 -1.84
N GLY A 133 2.68 12.10 -2.19
CA GLY A 133 3.00 13.14 -1.22
C GLY A 133 1.85 13.37 -0.23
N TRP A 134 0.62 13.34 -0.73
CA TRP A 134 -0.57 13.52 0.10
C TRP A 134 -0.86 12.38 1.08
N TRP A 135 -0.38 11.16 0.82
CA TRP A 135 -0.57 10.05 1.76
C TRP A 135 0.07 10.35 3.11
N GLY A 136 1.22 11.02 3.12
CA GLY A 136 1.90 11.45 4.35
C GLY A 136 1.18 12.60 5.06
N ALA A 137 0.39 13.40 4.35
CA ALA A 137 -0.45 14.44 4.95
C ALA A 137 -1.69 13.85 5.64
N VAL A 138 -2.18 12.70 5.15
CA VAL A 138 -3.33 11.99 5.72
C VAL A 138 -2.93 11.06 6.86
N ALA A 139 -1.86 10.28 6.68
CA ALA A 139 -1.30 9.41 7.70
C ALA A 139 0.23 9.47 7.62
N PRO A 140 0.88 10.22 8.52
CA PRO A 140 2.33 10.42 8.51
C PRO A 140 3.10 9.11 8.53
N VAL A 141 4.30 9.14 7.95
CA VAL A 141 5.25 8.04 8.09
C VAL A 141 5.69 7.97 9.56
N PRO A 142 5.65 6.80 10.22
CA PRO A 142 6.15 6.66 11.59
C PRO A 142 7.58 7.17 11.72
N ALA A 143 7.86 7.93 12.78
CA ALA A 143 9.15 8.60 12.96
C ALA A 143 10.30 7.59 13.13
N ASP A 144 9.99 6.46 13.74
CA ASP A 144 10.86 5.32 14.05
C ASP A 144 10.82 4.22 12.96
N LEU A 145 10.18 4.47 11.81
CA LEU A 145 10.08 3.48 10.74
C LEU A 145 11.47 2.97 10.33
N PRO A 146 11.78 1.67 10.52
CA PRO A 146 13.08 1.12 10.15
C PRO A 146 13.36 1.35 8.68
N GLY A 147 14.55 1.87 8.39
CA GLY A 147 15.01 1.99 7.02
C GLY A 147 14.25 3.01 6.17
N ARG A 148 13.65 4.01 6.81
CA ARG A 148 13.10 5.21 6.18
C ARG A 148 14.08 5.78 5.16
N LYS A 149 13.60 5.98 3.93
CA LYS A 149 14.35 6.61 2.84
C LYS A 149 13.74 7.97 2.51
N GLU A 150 14.59 8.93 2.16
CA GLU A 150 14.13 10.16 1.53
C GLU A 150 13.44 9.84 0.20
N ARG A 151 12.45 10.65 -0.17
CA ARG A 151 11.64 10.46 -1.38
C ARG A 151 11.67 11.72 -2.24
N PRO A 152 12.82 12.06 -2.84
CA PRO A 152 12.97 13.30 -3.59
C PRO A 152 12.11 13.36 -4.86
N ILE A 153 11.71 12.20 -5.39
CA ILE A 153 10.90 12.08 -6.62
C ILE A 153 9.40 12.27 -6.38
N VAL A 154 8.95 12.21 -5.12
CA VAL A 154 7.52 12.33 -4.79
C VAL A 154 7.13 13.80 -4.88
N PRO A 155 6.10 14.16 -5.68
CA PRO A 155 5.63 15.53 -5.77
C PRO A 155 5.32 16.09 -4.38
N LYS A 156 5.87 17.27 -4.08
CA LYS A 156 5.52 18.01 -2.87
C LYS A 156 4.10 18.56 -3.02
N LEU A 157 3.45 18.85 -1.88
CA LEU A 157 2.21 19.61 -1.89
C LEU A 157 2.51 21.01 -2.46
N SER A 158 1.80 21.41 -3.51
CA SER A 158 1.91 22.74 -4.10
C SER A 158 1.14 23.76 -3.25
N GLU A 159 1.69 24.96 -3.10
CA GLU A 159 0.91 26.09 -2.55
C GLU A 159 -0.26 26.42 -3.49
N GLY A 160 -1.45 26.63 -2.93
CA GLY A 160 -2.65 26.99 -3.69
C GLY A 160 -3.40 25.83 -4.33
N GLU A 161 -2.92 24.59 -4.23
CA GLU A 161 -3.62 23.41 -4.73
C GLU A 161 -4.18 22.55 -3.58
N PRO A 162 -5.35 21.91 -3.76
CA PRO A 162 -5.81 20.91 -2.81
C PRO A 162 -4.83 19.75 -2.71
N PHE A 163 -4.61 19.24 -1.49
CA PHE A 163 -3.57 18.22 -1.25
C PHE A 163 -3.74 16.95 -2.10
N TRP A 164 -4.97 16.58 -2.48
CA TRP A 164 -5.23 15.40 -3.32
C TRP A 164 -4.72 15.53 -4.76
N GLN A 165 -4.28 16.72 -5.18
CA GLN A 165 -3.62 16.91 -6.48
C GLN A 165 -2.16 16.47 -6.47
N ALA A 166 -1.53 16.29 -5.30
CA ALA A 166 -0.15 15.82 -5.18
C ALA A 166 -0.03 14.31 -5.43
N GLY A 167 -0.24 13.91 -6.69
CA GLY A 167 -0.31 12.52 -7.15
C GLY A 167 1.01 11.77 -7.18
N CYS A 168 1.08 10.76 -8.05
CA CYS A 168 2.28 9.96 -8.29
C CYS A 168 3.38 10.80 -8.96
N ALA A 169 4.64 10.42 -8.76
CA ALA A 169 5.73 10.89 -9.60
C ALA A 169 5.44 10.59 -11.09
N GLU A 170 5.90 11.44 -12.02
CA GLU A 170 5.60 11.26 -13.45
C GLU A 170 6.02 9.88 -13.98
N LEU A 171 7.14 9.33 -13.48
CA LEU A 171 7.62 7.99 -13.86
C LEU A 171 6.69 6.84 -13.44
N CYS A 172 5.69 7.11 -12.60
CA CYS A 172 4.70 6.13 -12.16
C CYS A 172 3.41 6.19 -12.98
N ARG A 173 3.23 7.20 -13.84
CA ARG A 173 2.09 7.36 -14.74
C ARG A 173 2.32 6.58 -16.03
#